data_AF-A0A9P7JF77-F1
#
_entry.id   AF-A0A9P7JF77-F1
#
_cell.length_a   1.000
_cell.length_b   1.000
_cell.length_c   1.000
_cell.angle_alpha   90.00
_cell.angle_beta   90.00
_cell.angle_gamma   90.00
#
_symmetry.space_group_name_H-M   'P 1'
#
loop_
_entity.id
_entity.type
_entity.pdbx_description
1 polymer ?
#
loop_
_entity_poly.entity_id
_entity_poly.type
_entity_poly.pdbx_seq_one_letter_code
_entity_poly.pdbx_strand_id
1 'polypeptide(L)'
;MISNHSTSTSKNYFQFTNCDTIFGSFEGTWEKLSQVAVKGAELLNDQEKYQLIWLHGTAGVRKSAVAFTVAEMMRDLKVTEEMHVKKWLAGTFFFSQKHTKCCTTGYFFATLVYQLASNFPSIWKDVNRTIQDNPALLDPDKSLRDQVEALFIQPLRRLQLRLRGCLPLVFVVDALDECMSETKLVDLILYLAQALHIPDLPMVHILLMGCSELHICKAFQNVKVHLQLDGADVDKDIYIFLHHSFTELQSHHPDFPQPSRDELEQLASRVGRCFIVASTMMKFIDDGDNDPHEQLQVMLDLASELLPGMEVYKLYNCILSTCTDPKRAYQHLSIITALTDPLPILQLSKLLGPGLGRDIETTLVQLWSVMDIPTNGNLPVNIYHLSISSHHPAPYLLTPLST
;
A
#
# COMPACT_ATOMS: atom_id res chain seq x y z
N MET A 1 20.92 28.76 -27.29
CA MET A 1 19.81 29.31 -26.48
C MET A 1 18.75 28.24 -26.37
N ILE A 2 18.87 27.35 -25.39
CA ILE A 2 17.87 26.31 -25.13
C ILE A 2 17.10 26.78 -23.90
N SER A 3 15.82 27.06 -24.10
CA SER A 3 14.89 27.52 -23.09
C SER A 3 14.65 26.44 -22.05
N ASN A 4 14.87 26.82 -20.78
CA ASN A 4 14.40 26.12 -19.60
C ASN A 4 12.88 25.92 -19.67
N HIS A 5 12.44 24.67 -19.82
CA HIS A 5 11.14 24.23 -19.33
C HIS A 5 11.37 23.04 -18.39
N SER A 6 11.67 23.35 -17.14
CA SER A 6 11.28 22.51 -16.01
C SER A 6 9.80 22.76 -15.73
N THR A 7 9.02 21.70 -15.52
CA THR A 7 8.26 21.44 -14.28
C THR A 7 7.13 20.42 -14.48
N SER A 8 7.01 19.52 -13.49
CA SER A 8 5.73 19.01 -12.97
C SER A 8 4.95 17.99 -13.82
N THR A 9 5.40 16.74 -13.91
CA THR A 9 4.45 15.62 -14.19
C THR A 9 4.89 14.20 -13.76
N SER A 10 6.09 13.98 -13.21
CA SER A 10 6.57 12.61 -12.90
C SER A 10 6.74 12.29 -11.40
N LYS A 11 6.36 13.18 -10.50
CA LYS A 11 6.40 12.91 -9.05
C LYS A 11 5.07 12.28 -8.65
N ASN A 12 5.10 11.12 -7.98
CA ASN A 12 4.05 10.56 -7.09
C ASN A 12 3.49 9.15 -7.41
N TYR A 13 4.00 8.40 -8.41
CA TYR A 13 3.48 7.04 -8.65
C TYR A 13 4.23 5.91 -7.91
N PHE A 14 5.42 6.17 -7.36
CA PHE A 14 6.31 5.11 -6.83
C PHE A 14 6.85 5.37 -5.41
N GLN A 15 6.40 6.45 -4.79
CA GLN A 15 6.55 6.64 -3.35
C GLN A 15 5.30 6.07 -2.69
N PHE A 16 5.37 5.73 -1.41
CA PHE A 16 4.17 5.45 -0.64
C PHE A 16 3.34 6.75 -0.51
N THR A 17 2.63 7.14 -1.55
CA THR A 17 1.76 8.33 -1.59
C THR A 17 0.28 7.93 -1.58
N ASN A 18 -0.04 6.65 -1.81
CA ASN A 18 -1.41 6.13 -1.77
C ASN A 18 -1.77 5.43 -0.45
N CYS A 19 -0.88 5.40 0.55
CA CYS A 19 -1.29 5.00 1.91
C CYS A 19 -2.11 6.10 2.59
N ASP A 20 -1.93 7.36 2.19
CA ASP A 20 -2.63 8.52 2.75
C ASP A 20 -4.14 8.46 2.49
N THR A 21 -4.59 7.86 1.37
CA THR A 21 -6.02 7.78 1.04
C THR A 21 -6.74 6.62 1.71
N ILE A 22 -6.04 5.52 1.99
CA ILE A 22 -6.61 4.43 2.80
C ILE A 22 -6.60 4.81 4.29
N PHE A 23 -5.57 5.55 4.75
CA PHE A 23 -5.27 5.75 6.16
C PHE A 23 -4.89 7.20 6.51
N GLY A 24 -5.76 8.18 6.23
CA GLY A 24 -5.55 9.58 6.61
C GLY A 24 -5.01 9.76 8.04
N SER A 25 -4.02 10.65 8.21
CA SER A 25 -3.35 11.08 9.44
C SER A 25 -3.66 10.32 10.76
N PHE A 26 -3.17 9.08 10.88
CA PHE A 26 -3.35 8.24 12.08
C PHE A 26 -2.36 8.56 13.21
N GLU A 27 -2.50 9.68 13.93
CA GLU A 27 -1.52 10.11 14.96
C GLU A 27 -1.54 9.32 16.29
N GLY A 28 -2.60 8.56 16.61
CA GLY A 28 -2.74 7.89 17.90
C GLY A 28 -2.48 6.37 17.94
N THR A 29 -2.70 5.63 16.83
CA THR A 29 -2.40 4.18 16.76
C THR A 29 -0.90 3.91 16.54
N TRP A 30 -0.08 4.96 16.55
CA TRP A 30 1.35 4.86 16.34
C TRP A 30 2.04 4.05 17.42
N GLU A 31 1.66 3.99 18.69
CA GLU A 31 2.54 3.40 19.73
C GLU A 31 2.90 1.91 19.53
N LYS A 32 1.99 1.07 19.02
CA LYS A 32 2.27 -0.37 18.78
C LYS A 32 2.72 -0.69 17.36
N LEU A 33 2.18 0.01 16.35
CA LEU A 33 2.79 0.02 15.02
C LEU A 33 4.22 0.55 15.10
N SER A 34 4.48 1.48 16.02
CA SER A 34 5.81 1.94 16.40
C SER A 34 6.57 0.82 17.05
N GLN A 35 6.06 -0.02 17.95
CA GLN A 35 6.88 -1.15 18.46
C GLN A 35 7.35 -2.10 17.35
N VAL A 36 6.49 -2.44 16.38
CA VAL A 36 6.89 -3.30 15.25
C VAL A 36 7.77 -2.56 14.25
N ALA A 37 7.44 -1.31 13.92
CA ALA A 37 8.25 -0.46 13.04
C ALA A 37 9.59 -0.08 13.69
N VAL A 38 9.63 0.07 15.01
CA VAL A 38 10.81 0.29 15.85
C VAL A 38 11.62 -0.99 15.86
N LYS A 39 11.03 -2.16 16.08
CA LYS A 39 11.76 -3.44 15.98
C LYS A 39 12.31 -3.66 14.57
N GLY A 40 11.54 -3.33 13.54
CA GLY A 40 12.01 -3.29 12.15
C GLY A 40 13.15 -2.30 11.95
N ALA A 41 13.02 -1.07 12.47
CA ALA A 41 14.02 -0.01 12.41
C ALA A 41 15.28 -0.31 13.25
N GLU A 42 15.13 -1.06 14.35
CA GLU A 42 16.18 -1.56 15.24
C GLU A 42 16.98 -2.66 14.55
N LEU A 43 16.32 -3.57 13.84
CA LEU A 43 17.02 -4.54 12.98
C LEU A 43 17.76 -3.82 11.85
N LEU A 44 17.16 -2.77 11.30
CA LEU A 44 17.84 -1.89 10.36
C LEU A 44 18.94 -1.03 11.02
N ASN A 45 19.06 -0.98 12.36
CA ASN A 45 20.15 -0.29 13.10
C ASN A 45 21.38 -1.17 13.25
N ASP A 46 21.27 -2.48 13.00
CA ASP A 46 22.40 -3.38 13.08
C ASP A 46 23.51 -2.95 12.11
N GLN A 47 24.76 -3.08 12.54
CA GLN A 47 25.95 -2.74 11.76
C GLN A 47 26.53 -3.98 11.05
N GLU A 48 25.79 -5.09 11.02
CA GLU A 48 26.11 -6.19 10.11
C GLU A 48 26.11 -5.71 8.65
N LYS A 49 26.99 -6.32 7.85
CA LYS A 49 27.39 -5.76 6.55
C LYS A 49 26.24 -5.66 5.54
N TYR A 50 25.31 -6.62 5.54
CA TYR A 50 24.18 -6.70 4.61
C TYR A 50 23.03 -7.54 5.18
N GLN A 51 21.78 -7.08 5.06
CA GLN A 51 20.60 -7.82 5.52
C GLN A 51 19.45 -7.76 4.51
N LEU A 52 18.94 -8.94 4.14
CA LEU A 52 17.63 -9.10 3.52
C LEU A 52 16.68 -9.53 4.64
N ILE A 53 15.69 -8.68 4.94
CA ILE A 53 14.76 -8.89 6.04
C ILE A 53 13.39 -9.15 5.42
N TRP A 54 12.77 -10.28 5.78
CA TRP A 54 11.41 -10.59 5.38
C TRP A 54 10.46 -10.44 6.55
N LEU A 55 9.52 -9.51 6.42
CA LEU A 55 8.47 -9.28 7.37
C LEU A 55 7.14 -9.79 6.80
N HIS A 56 6.59 -10.81 7.45
CA HIS A 56 5.43 -11.54 6.97
C HIS A 56 4.34 -11.66 8.02
N GLY A 57 3.14 -11.94 7.56
CA GLY A 57 1.97 -12.11 8.41
C GLY A 57 0.73 -12.32 7.55
N THR A 58 -0.33 -12.76 8.19
CA THR A 58 -1.66 -12.94 7.61
C THR A 58 -2.19 -11.65 6.99
N ALA A 59 -3.15 -11.80 6.06
CA ALA A 59 -3.83 -10.66 5.47
C ALA A 59 -4.52 -9.84 6.57
N GLY A 60 -4.49 -8.51 6.47
CA GLY A 60 -5.13 -7.62 7.45
C GLY A 60 -4.23 -7.16 8.61
N VAL A 61 -3.07 -7.77 8.85
CA VAL A 61 -2.13 -7.38 9.94
C VAL A 61 -1.29 -6.11 9.61
N ARG A 62 -1.81 -5.23 8.74
CA ARG A 62 -1.25 -3.89 8.42
C ARG A 62 0.25 -3.87 8.03
N LYS A 63 0.75 -4.88 7.32
CA LYS A 63 2.13 -4.92 6.79
C LYS A 63 2.50 -3.63 6.04
N SER A 64 1.62 -3.17 5.15
CA SER A 64 1.81 -1.92 4.40
C SER A 64 1.91 -0.68 5.28
N ALA A 65 1.18 -0.63 6.40
CA ALA A 65 1.32 0.47 7.35
C ALA A 65 2.71 0.43 8.01
N VAL A 66 3.21 -0.75 8.39
CA VAL A 66 4.57 -0.90 8.91
C VAL A 66 5.62 -0.50 7.85
N ALA A 67 5.43 -0.90 6.58
CA ALA A 67 6.29 -0.50 5.46
C ALA A 67 6.37 1.02 5.34
N PHE A 68 5.22 1.68 5.36
CA PHE A 68 5.11 3.13 5.34
C PHE A 68 5.83 3.78 6.52
N THR A 69 5.54 3.34 7.75
CA THR A 69 6.18 3.90 8.97
C THR A 69 7.69 3.77 8.91
N VAL A 70 8.19 2.59 8.54
CA VAL A 70 9.64 2.38 8.42
C VAL A 70 10.22 3.27 7.34
N ALA A 71 9.55 3.44 6.19
CA ALA A 71 10.01 4.34 5.14
C ALA A 71 10.06 5.81 5.62
N GLU A 72 9.02 6.31 6.29
CA GLU A 72 8.98 7.68 6.83
C GLU A 72 10.06 7.90 7.90
N MET A 73 10.19 6.97 8.85
CA MET A 73 11.24 7.00 9.87
C MET A 73 12.65 7.07 9.24
N MET A 74 12.87 6.44 8.09
CA MET A 74 14.16 6.46 7.38
C MET A 74 14.32 7.66 6.43
N ARG A 75 13.24 8.37 6.13
CA ARG A 75 13.23 9.59 5.29
C ARG A 75 13.60 10.84 6.09
N ASP A 76 13.09 10.96 7.32
CA ASP A 76 13.28 12.14 8.18
C ASP A 76 14.68 12.23 8.78
N LEU A 77 15.47 11.17 8.61
CA LEU A 77 16.87 11.06 8.99
C LEU A 77 17.80 11.69 7.94
N LYS A 78 17.54 12.93 7.51
CA LYS A 78 18.39 13.63 6.52
C LYS A 78 19.74 14.06 7.11
N VAL A 79 20.80 13.84 6.34
CA VAL A 79 22.16 14.36 6.60
C VAL A 79 22.28 15.79 6.09
N THR A 80 22.73 16.71 6.95
CA THR A 80 23.42 17.95 6.55
C THR A 80 24.91 17.68 6.39
N GLU A 81 25.57 18.38 5.47
CA GLU A 81 26.97 18.18 5.05
C GLU A 81 28.01 18.27 6.17
N GLU A 82 27.62 18.65 7.40
CA GLU A 82 28.46 18.73 8.58
C GLU A 82 28.11 17.62 9.59
N MET A 83 28.86 16.52 9.46
CA MET A 83 29.16 15.49 10.45
C MET A 83 28.12 15.19 11.55
N HIS A 84 27.22 14.24 11.28
CA HIS A 84 26.98 13.01 12.05
C HIS A 84 25.77 12.31 11.41
N VAL A 85 26.03 11.21 10.70
CA VAL A 85 25.12 10.64 9.69
C VAL A 85 23.97 9.86 10.33
N LYS A 86 22.73 10.23 9.98
CA LYS A 86 21.51 9.43 10.20
C LYS A 86 21.18 8.62 8.92
N LYS A 87 20.50 7.49 9.06
CA LYS A 87 20.24 6.48 8.00
C LYS A 87 19.48 7.06 6.80
N TRP A 88 19.64 6.47 5.61
CA TRP A 88 18.99 6.98 4.40
C TRP A 88 18.09 5.93 3.74
N LEU A 89 16.80 6.24 3.60
CA LEU A 89 15.88 5.57 2.68
C LEU A 89 16.33 5.71 1.21
N ALA A 90 16.96 4.67 0.67
CA ALA A 90 17.52 4.65 -0.67
C ALA A 90 16.44 4.52 -1.76
N GLY A 91 15.35 3.81 -1.47
CA GLY A 91 14.19 3.73 -2.35
C GLY A 91 13.08 2.85 -1.79
N THR A 92 11.90 3.02 -2.37
CA THR A 92 10.68 2.27 -2.03
C THR A 92 10.06 1.64 -3.27
N PHE A 93 9.46 0.46 -3.12
CA PHE A 93 8.63 -0.15 -4.14
C PHE A 93 7.43 -0.82 -3.47
N PHE A 94 6.28 -0.82 -4.13
CA PHE A 94 5.08 -1.50 -3.65
C PHE A 94 4.50 -2.25 -4.85
N PHE A 95 4.31 -3.55 -4.70
CA PHE A 95 3.63 -4.34 -5.73
C PHE A 95 2.14 -4.09 -5.68
N SER A 96 1.51 -3.96 -6.84
CA SER A 96 0.07 -3.85 -6.91
C SER A 96 -0.53 -4.45 -8.15
N GLN A 97 -1.54 -5.30 -7.99
CA GLN A 97 -2.28 -5.86 -9.13
C GLN A 97 -3.01 -4.79 -9.94
N LYS A 98 -3.31 -3.63 -9.34
CA LYS A 98 -4.05 -2.50 -9.95
C LYS A 98 -3.19 -1.58 -10.81
N HIS A 99 -1.88 -1.74 -10.76
CA HIS A 99 -0.97 -0.86 -11.47
C HIS A 99 -0.10 -1.69 -12.38
N THR A 100 -0.29 -1.56 -13.68
CA THR A 100 0.45 -2.29 -14.72
C THR A 100 1.98 -2.18 -14.58
N LYS A 101 2.47 -1.08 -13.99
CA LYS A 101 3.91 -0.87 -13.71
C LYS A 101 4.40 -1.50 -12.40
N CYS A 102 3.50 -1.91 -11.51
CA CYS A 102 3.82 -2.46 -10.20
C CYS A 102 3.27 -3.89 -9.99
N CYS A 103 2.52 -4.45 -10.95
CA CYS A 103 1.96 -5.80 -10.85
C CYS A 103 2.99 -6.90 -11.17
N THR A 104 4.16 -6.55 -11.69
CA THR A 104 5.26 -7.48 -12.00
C THR A 104 6.62 -6.89 -11.63
N THR A 105 7.67 -7.70 -11.71
CA THR A 105 9.04 -7.27 -11.39
C THR A 105 9.72 -6.42 -12.46
N GLY A 106 9.12 -6.26 -13.64
CA GLY A 106 9.78 -5.67 -14.83
C GLY A 106 10.24 -4.21 -14.65
N TYR A 107 9.54 -3.43 -13.80
CA TYR A 107 9.92 -2.05 -13.48
C TYR A 107 10.60 -1.90 -12.12
N PHE A 108 10.83 -2.99 -11.39
CA PHE A 108 11.34 -2.96 -10.02
C PHE A 108 12.69 -2.23 -9.95
N PHE A 109 13.69 -2.70 -10.68
CA PHE A 109 15.03 -2.10 -10.64
C PHE A 109 15.11 -0.73 -11.32
N ALA A 110 14.33 -0.51 -12.39
CA ALA A 110 14.23 0.80 -13.03
C ALA A 110 13.68 1.86 -12.06
N THR A 111 12.72 1.48 -11.22
CA THR A 111 12.15 2.36 -10.20
C THR A 111 13.15 2.64 -9.09
N LEU A 112 13.81 1.61 -8.55
CA LEU A 112 14.79 1.79 -7.49
C LEU A 112 16.02 2.60 -7.93
N VAL A 113 16.53 2.39 -9.14
CA VAL A 113 17.68 3.16 -9.64
C VAL A 113 17.34 4.62 -9.85
N TYR A 114 16.13 4.92 -10.30
CA TYR A 114 15.65 6.30 -10.44
C TYR A 114 15.60 7.01 -9.09
N GLN A 115 15.07 6.37 -8.05
CA GLN A 115 15.03 6.91 -6.70
C GLN A 115 16.43 7.05 -6.11
N LEU A 116 17.28 6.04 -6.27
CA LEU A 116 18.68 6.08 -5.82
C LEU A 116 19.45 7.22 -6.48
N ALA A 117 19.31 7.41 -7.80
CA ALA A 117 19.98 8.49 -8.53
C ALA A 117 19.43 9.88 -8.19
N SER A 118 18.16 9.97 -7.79
CA SER A 118 17.55 11.20 -7.27
C SER A 118 18.10 11.56 -5.89
N ASN A 119 18.31 10.56 -5.03
CA ASN A 119 18.89 10.72 -3.70
C ASN A 119 20.42 10.97 -3.76
N PHE A 120 21.09 10.37 -4.74
CA PHE A 120 22.53 10.51 -4.97
C PHE A 120 22.80 11.03 -6.39
N PRO A 121 22.68 12.34 -6.64
CA PRO A 121 22.90 12.94 -7.97
C PRO A 121 24.25 12.59 -8.60
N SER A 122 25.20 12.20 -7.75
CA SER A 122 26.55 11.80 -8.12
C SER A 122 26.65 10.55 -9.02
N ILE A 123 25.62 9.68 -9.04
CA ILE A 123 25.53 8.52 -9.93
C ILE A 123 24.62 8.75 -11.14
N TRP A 124 23.95 9.91 -11.22
CA TRP A 124 22.97 10.23 -12.28
C TRP A 124 23.53 10.08 -13.69
N LYS A 125 24.77 10.59 -13.91
CA LYS A 125 25.44 10.51 -15.21
C LYS A 125 25.76 9.07 -15.60
N ASP A 126 26.18 8.25 -14.65
CA ASP A 126 26.51 6.84 -14.90
C ASP A 126 25.25 6.03 -15.21
N VAL A 127 24.19 6.20 -14.42
CA VAL A 127 22.88 5.55 -14.65
C VAL A 127 22.33 5.92 -16.03
N ASN A 128 22.35 7.21 -16.38
CA ASN A 128 21.87 7.64 -17.70
C ASN A 128 22.71 7.07 -18.84
N ARG A 129 24.03 6.98 -18.69
CA ARG A 129 24.89 6.34 -19.70
C ARG A 129 24.54 4.87 -19.86
N THR A 130 24.41 4.13 -18.75
CA THR A 130 24.02 2.70 -18.79
C THR A 130 22.69 2.49 -19.52
N ILE A 131 21.70 3.35 -19.28
CA ILE A 131 20.39 3.30 -19.96
C ILE A 131 20.52 3.71 -21.43
N GLN A 132 21.32 4.72 -21.77
CA GLN A 132 21.55 5.15 -23.15
C GLN A 132 22.26 4.07 -23.98
N ASP A 133 23.25 3.39 -23.39
CA ASP A 133 24.00 2.33 -24.03
C ASP A 133 23.15 1.06 -24.21
N ASN A 134 22.20 0.80 -23.30
CA ASN A 134 21.27 -0.32 -23.39
C ASN A 134 19.84 0.06 -22.95
N PRO A 135 19.04 0.68 -23.85
CA PRO A 135 17.68 1.09 -23.53
C PRO A 135 16.75 -0.08 -23.17
N ALA A 136 17.06 -1.29 -23.62
CA ALA A 136 16.29 -2.49 -23.30
C ALA A 136 16.31 -2.83 -21.80
N LEU A 137 17.17 -2.20 -20.98
CA LEU A 137 17.12 -2.33 -19.52
C LEU A 137 15.81 -1.80 -18.92
N LEU A 138 15.12 -0.88 -19.61
CA LEU A 138 13.83 -0.33 -19.19
C LEU A 138 12.63 -1.11 -19.73
N ASP A 139 12.87 -2.15 -20.54
CA ASP A 139 11.83 -3.05 -21.03
C ASP A 139 11.40 -4.00 -19.90
N PRO A 140 10.10 -4.07 -19.53
CA PRO A 140 9.62 -4.96 -18.48
C PRO A 140 9.81 -6.45 -18.78
N ASP A 141 10.03 -6.83 -20.03
CA ASP A 141 10.29 -8.20 -20.46
C ASP A 141 11.79 -8.54 -20.51
N LYS A 142 12.66 -7.57 -20.22
CA LYS A 142 14.10 -7.81 -20.12
C LYS A 142 14.40 -8.75 -18.96
N SER A 143 15.47 -9.53 -19.13
CA SER A 143 15.99 -10.42 -18.09
C SER A 143 16.25 -9.65 -16.79
N LEU A 144 15.62 -10.13 -15.71
CA LEU A 144 15.78 -9.57 -14.37
C LEU A 144 17.25 -9.60 -13.90
N ARG A 145 18.02 -10.60 -14.36
CA ARG A 145 19.47 -10.71 -14.15
C ARG A 145 20.24 -9.53 -14.77
N ASP A 146 19.87 -9.10 -15.96
CA ASP A 146 20.54 -7.98 -16.63
C ASP A 146 20.18 -6.66 -15.92
N GLN A 147 18.92 -6.52 -15.50
CA GLN A 147 18.45 -5.37 -14.75
C GLN A 147 19.13 -5.25 -13.38
N VAL A 148 19.25 -6.34 -12.60
CA VAL A 148 19.89 -6.27 -11.27
C VAL A 148 21.37 -5.88 -11.38
N GLU A 149 22.12 -6.41 -12.34
CA GLU A 149 23.53 -6.04 -12.50
C GLU A 149 23.67 -4.57 -12.91
N ALA A 150 22.96 -4.15 -13.96
CA ALA A 150 23.14 -2.83 -14.55
C ALA A 150 22.48 -1.70 -13.75
N LEU A 151 21.32 -1.94 -13.15
CA LEU A 151 20.50 -0.91 -12.50
C LEU A 151 20.53 -0.96 -10.97
N PHE A 152 21.03 -2.04 -10.35
CA PHE A 152 21.11 -2.12 -8.88
C PHE A 152 22.56 -2.24 -8.39
N ILE A 153 23.27 -3.28 -8.82
CA ILE A 153 24.62 -3.60 -8.34
C ILE A 153 25.62 -2.54 -8.79
N GLN A 154 25.67 -2.21 -10.09
CA GLN A 154 26.63 -1.23 -10.61
C GLN A 154 26.46 0.17 -9.98
N PRO A 155 25.25 0.74 -9.88
CA PRO A 155 25.04 2.01 -9.20
C PRO A 155 25.46 1.99 -7.73
N LEU A 156 25.14 0.93 -6.98
CA LEU A 156 25.57 0.78 -5.59
C LEU A 156 27.09 0.70 -5.46
N ARG A 157 27.75 -0.05 -6.35
CA ARG A 157 29.23 -0.15 -6.38
C ARG A 157 29.89 1.21 -6.59
N ARG A 158 29.30 2.11 -7.39
CA ARG A 158 29.78 3.49 -7.56
C ARG A 158 29.68 4.33 -6.27
N LEU A 159 28.75 3.99 -5.39
CA LEU A 159 28.57 4.66 -4.11
C LEU A 159 29.46 4.10 -2.99
N GLN A 160 30.11 2.95 -3.18
CA GLN A 160 30.87 2.25 -2.14
C GLN A 160 31.89 3.14 -1.41
N LEU A 161 32.76 3.82 -2.16
CA LEU A 161 33.81 4.67 -1.57
C LEU A 161 33.22 5.89 -0.85
N ARG A 162 32.10 6.42 -1.35
CA ARG A 162 31.42 7.59 -0.78
C ARG A 162 30.67 7.27 0.50
N LEU A 163 30.08 6.08 0.57
CA LEU A 163 29.29 5.61 1.70
C LEU A 163 30.12 4.77 2.68
N ARG A 164 31.45 4.79 2.54
CA ARG A 164 32.34 4.05 3.43
C ARG A 164 32.28 4.63 4.84
N GLY A 165 31.86 3.82 5.81
CA GLY A 165 31.66 4.25 7.20
C GLY A 165 30.37 5.04 7.43
N CYS A 166 29.50 5.13 6.43
CA CYS A 166 28.14 5.62 6.58
C CYS A 166 27.20 4.50 7.06
N LEU A 167 26.02 4.90 7.54
CA LEU A 167 24.96 3.96 7.87
C LEU A 167 24.41 3.24 6.63
N PRO A 168 23.78 2.06 6.81
CA PRO A 168 23.24 1.30 5.69
C PRO A 168 22.20 2.07 4.87
N LEU A 169 22.23 1.86 3.56
CA LEU A 169 21.15 2.24 2.65
C LEU A 169 19.96 1.32 2.87
N VAL A 170 18.76 1.89 3.04
CA VAL A 170 17.54 1.10 3.28
C VAL A 170 16.64 1.12 2.05
N PHE A 171 16.27 -0.06 1.56
CA PHE A 171 15.19 -0.23 0.60
C PHE A 171 13.98 -0.87 1.27
N VAL A 172 12.78 -0.34 1.02
CA VAL A 172 11.53 -0.91 1.53
C VAL A 172 10.69 -1.38 0.37
N VAL A 173 10.31 -2.65 0.37
CA VAL A 173 9.44 -3.26 -0.65
C VAL A 173 8.22 -3.84 0.04
N ASP A 174 7.04 -3.42 -0.39
CA ASP A 174 5.77 -3.85 0.19
C ASP A 174 4.93 -4.71 -0.75
N ALA A 175 4.00 -5.46 -0.15
CA ALA A 175 2.97 -6.28 -0.80
C ALA A 175 3.49 -7.29 -1.81
N LEU A 176 4.55 -8.05 -1.50
CA LEU A 176 5.10 -9.07 -2.40
C LEU A 176 4.05 -10.05 -2.96
N ASP A 177 3.01 -10.35 -2.18
CA ASP A 177 1.86 -11.18 -2.57
C ASP A 177 0.96 -10.57 -3.66
N GLU A 178 1.10 -9.29 -3.98
CA GLU A 178 0.41 -8.64 -5.10
C GLU A 178 1.17 -8.77 -6.44
N CYS A 179 2.32 -9.44 -6.47
CA CYS A 179 3.04 -9.72 -7.72
C CYS A 179 2.33 -10.82 -8.51
N MET A 180 1.92 -10.52 -9.74
CA MET A 180 1.20 -11.44 -10.63
C MET A 180 2.06 -12.59 -11.19
N SER A 181 3.37 -12.55 -10.97
CA SER A 181 4.30 -13.56 -11.49
C SER A 181 5.12 -14.17 -10.36
N GLU A 182 4.64 -15.29 -9.82
CA GLU A 182 5.30 -16.03 -8.73
C GLU A 182 6.75 -16.39 -9.08
N THR A 183 7.00 -16.87 -10.30
CA THR A 183 8.35 -17.27 -10.74
C THR A 183 9.32 -16.09 -10.79
N LYS A 184 8.89 -14.96 -11.40
CA LYS A 184 9.71 -13.74 -11.45
C LYS A 184 9.93 -13.13 -10.07
N LEU A 185 8.96 -13.26 -9.15
CA LEU A 185 9.10 -12.81 -7.76
C LEU A 185 10.14 -13.63 -7.00
N VAL A 186 10.11 -14.96 -7.14
CA VAL A 186 11.13 -15.86 -6.56
C VAL A 186 12.52 -15.49 -7.10
N ASP A 187 12.64 -15.30 -8.41
CA ASP A 187 13.90 -14.87 -9.04
C ASP A 187 14.38 -13.52 -8.47
N LEU A 188 13.48 -12.55 -8.29
CA LEU A 188 13.82 -11.26 -7.69
C LEU A 188 14.41 -11.41 -6.30
N ILE A 189 13.75 -12.17 -5.42
CA ILE A 189 14.21 -12.39 -4.04
C ILE A 189 15.60 -13.04 -4.03
N LEU A 190 15.80 -14.06 -4.89
CA LEU A 190 17.10 -14.73 -5.03
C LEU A 190 18.19 -13.80 -5.55
N TYR A 191 17.90 -12.97 -6.56
CA TYR A 191 18.87 -12.00 -7.08
C TYR A 191 19.21 -10.92 -6.08
N LEU A 192 18.25 -10.44 -5.27
CA LEU A 192 18.52 -9.50 -4.19
C LEU A 192 19.41 -10.14 -3.11
N ALA A 193 19.11 -11.37 -2.69
CA ALA A 193 19.93 -12.10 -1.73
C ALA A 193 21.37 -12.30 -2.24
N GLN A 194 21.53 -12.66 -3.51
CA GLN A 194 22.85 -12.80 -4.14
C GLN A 194 23.58 -11.47 -4.24
N ALA A 195 22.89 -10.38 -4.61
CA ALA A 195 23.48 -9.05 -4.74
C ALA A 195 24.09 -8.58 -3.41
N LEU A 196 23.43 -8.85 -2.28
CA LEU A 196 23.93 -8.50 -0.95
C LEU A 196 25.20 -9.26 -0.52
N HIS A 197 25.60 -10.32 -1.24
CA HIS A 197 26.85 -11.03 -0.99
C HIS A 197 28.01 -10.58 -1.89
N ILE A 198 27.75 -9.67 -2.83
CA ILE A 198 28.78 -9.16 -3.74
C ILE A 198 29.77 -8.30 -2.95
N PRO A 199 31.09 -8.56 -3.06
CA PRO A 199 32.08 -7.70 -2.46
C PRO A 199 31.99 -6.31 -3.08
N ASP A 200 32.42 -5.31 -2.32
CA ASP A 200 32.51 -3.93 -2.78
C ASP A 200 31.18 -3.18 -2.99
N LEU A 201 30.12 -3.61 -2.31
CA LEU A 201 28.91 -2.81 -2.15
C LEU A 201 28.91 -2.03 -0.83
N PRO A 202 28.31 -0.82 -0.78
CA PRO A 202 28.01 -0.13 0.47
C PRO A 202 27.08 -0.99 1.32
N MET A 203 27.01 -0.74 2.64
CA MET A 203 26.07 -1.45 3.50
C MET A 203 24.64 -1.19 3.02
N VAL A 204 23.88 -2.26 2.77
CA VAL A 204 22.52 -2.19 2.24
C VAL A 204 21.63 -3.12 3.04
N HIS A 205 20.51 -2.60 3.50
CA HIS A 205 19.42 -3.35 4.08
C HIS A 205 18.18 -3.28 3.17
N ILE A 206 17.54 -4.41 2.95
CA ILE A 206 16.32 -4.50 2.15
C ILE A 206 15.25 -5.13 3.01
N LEU A 207 14.18 -4.38 3.28
CA LEU A 207 13.00 -4.83 3.99
C LEU A 207 11.93 -5.23 2.98
N LEU A 208 11.63 -6.51 2.91
CA LEU A 208 10.60 -7.09 2.05
C LEU A 208 9.38 -7.45 2.89
N MET A 209 8.18 -7.03 2.48
CA MET A 209 6.93 -7.34 3.18
C MET A 209 5.93 -8.06 2.29
N GLY A 210 5.28 -9.10 2.81
CA GLY A 210 4.24 -9.82 2.08
C GLY A 210 3.66 -11.00 2.86
N CYS A 211 2.56 -11.56 2.37
CA CYS A 211 1.93 -12.74 2.95
C CYS A 211 2.79 -14.00 2.78
N SER A 212 2.65 -14.96 3.71
CA SER A 212 3.37 -16.24 3.71
C SER A 212 2.81 -17.26 2.71
N GLU A 213 2.69 -16.88 1.44
CA GLU A 213 2.34 -17.83 0.38
C GLU A 213 3.46 -18.85 0.17
N LEU A 214 3.11 -20.08 -0.25
CA LEU A 214 4.06 -21.19 -0.31
C LEU A 214 5.29 -20.89 -1.19
N HIS A 215 5.09 -20.21 -2.32
CA HIS A 215 6.18 -19.85 -3.23
C HIS A 215 7.11 -18.78 -2.64
N ILE A 216 6.55 -17.81 -1.90
CA ILE A 216 7.29 -16.78 -1.16
C ILE A 216 8.12 -17.44 -0.07
N CYS A 217 7.51 -18.28 0.77
CA CYS A 217 8.20 -19.03 1.81
C CYS A 217 9.40 -19.82 1.27
N LYS A 218 9.27 -20.47 0.09
CA LYS A 218 10.35 -21.20 -0.56
C LYS A 218 11.51 -20.29 -0.98
N ALA A 219 11.22 -19.11 -1.56
CA ALA A 219 12.26 -18.15 -1.94
C ALA A 219 13.06 -17.64 -0.74
N PHE A 220 12.39 -17.50 0.41
CA PHE A 220 13.01 -16.99 1.64
C PHE A 220 13.69 -18.05 2.51
N GLN A 221 13.70 -19.34 2.13
CA GLN A 221 14.32 -20.40 2.95
C GLN A 221 15.80 -20.14 3.31
N ASN A 222 16.52 -19.40 2.46
CA ASN A 222 17.93 -19.08 2.65
C ASN A 222 18.16 -17.67 3.20
N VAL A 223 17.09 -16.93 3.50
CA VAL A 223 17.16 -15.59 4.08
C VAL A 223 17.27 -15.72 5.60
N LYS A 224 18.18 -14.96 6.21
CA LYS A 224 18.53 -15.18 7.62
C LYS A 224 17.53 -14.58 8.61
N VAL A 225 16.81 -13.52 8.20
CA VAL A 225 15.99 -12.72 9.12
C VAL A 225 14.53 -12.77 8.67
N HIS A 226 13.72 -13.46 9.47
CA HIS A 226 12.27 -13.58 9.32
C HIS A 226 11.57 -12.92 10.51
N LEU A 227 10.59 -12.07 10.23
CA LEU A 227 9.76 -11.42 11.25
C LEU A 227 8.29 -11.73 10.98
N GLN A 228 7.66 -12.44 11.90
CA GLN A 228 6.24 -12.74 11.82
C GLN A 228 5.43 -11.70 12.61
N LEU A 229 4.40 -11.12 11.99
CA LEU A 229 3.50 -10.16 12.62
C LEU A 229 2.29 -10.80 13.33
N ASP A 230 2.01 -12.08 13.09
CA ASP A 230 0.79 -12.77 13.55
C ASP A 230 0.69 -12.95 15.08
N GLY A 231 1.71 -12.55 15.84
CA GLY A 231 1.72 -12.59 17.31
C GLY A 231 1.17 -11.33 18.00
N ALA A 232 0.80 -10.29 17.23
CA ALA A 232 0.18 -9.08 17.77
C ALA A 232 -1.31 -9.31 18.11
N ASP A 233 -1.79 -8.70 19.19
CA ASP A 233 -3.20 -8.73 19.58
C ASP A 233 -4.02 -7.81 18.64
N VAL A 234 -4.35 -8.34 17.46
CA VAL A 234 -5.05 -7.63 16.39
C VAL A 234 -6.41 -7.11 16.86
N ASP A 235 -7.11 -7.88 17.69
CA ASP A 235 -8.42 -7.51 18.23
C ASP A 235 -8.29 -6.26 19.12
N LYS A 236 -7.28 -6.23 20.00
CA LYS A 236 -6.97 -5.05 20.82
C LYS A 236 -6.53 -3.84 19.98
N ASP A 237 -5.77 -4.06 18.91
CA ASP A 237 -5.31 -2.96 18.07
C ASP A 237 -6.46 -2.34 17.25
N ILE A 238 -7.42 -3.16 16.81
CA ILE A 238 -8.66 -2.70 16.19
C ILE A 238 -9.53 -1.93 17.20
N TYR A 239 -9.65 -2.41 18.43
CA TYR A 239 -10.36 -1.68 19.48
C TYR A 239 -9.76 -0.28 19.72
N ILE A 240 -8.43 -0.20 19.84
CA ILE A 240 -7.71 1.08 20.01
C ILE A 240 -7.95 1.99 18.81
N PHE A 241 -7.88 1.45 17.60
CA PHE A 241 -8.19 2.17 16.36
C PHE A 241 -9.61 2.75 16.38
N LEU A 242 -10.62 1.93 16.70
CA LEU A 242 -12.02 2.37 16.73
C LEU A 242 -12.21 3.46 17.78
N HIS A 243 -11.73 3.24 19.01
CA HIS A 243 -11.83 4.22 20.08
C HIS A 243 -11.25 5.58 19.66
N HIS A 244 -10.04 5.59 19.08
CA HIS A 244 -9.42 6.82 18.60
C HIS A 244 -10.21 7.47 17.46
N SER A 245 -10.68 6.68 16.50
CA SER A 245 -11.45 7.19 15.36
C SER A 245 -12.73 7.87 15.81
N PHE A 246 -13.41 7.33 16.84
CA PHE A 246 -14.56 7.99 17.46
C PHE A 246 -14.17 9.27 18.21
N THR A 247 -13.03 9.30 18.90
CA THR A 247 -12.54 10.53 19.54
C THR A 247 -12.23 11.63 18.50
N GLU A 248 -11.73 11.25 17.33
CA GLU A 248 -11.49 12.18 16.22
C GLU A 248 -12.81 12.66 15.60
N LEU A 249 -13.78 11.75 15.38
CA LEU A 249 -15.13 12.09 14.93
C LEU A 249 -15.76 13.14 15.84
N GLN A 250 -15.58 13.04 17.16
CA GLN A 250 -16.07 14.03 18.13
C GLN A 250 -15.43 15.41 17.98
N SER A 251 -14.20 15.49 17.47
CA SER A 251 -13.56 16.78 17.22
C SER A 251 -14.25 17.57 16.10
N HIS A 252 -14.87 16.86 15.15
CA HIS A 252 -15.65 17.42 14.05
C HIS A 252 -17.17 17.46 14.36
N HIS A 253 -17.65 16.58 15.24
CA HIS A 253 -19.04 16.46 15.69
C HIS A 253 -19.13 16.50 17.23
N PRO A 254 -19.06 17.69 17.86
CA PRO A 254 -18.97 17.81 19.33
C PRO A 254 -20.17 17.22 20.09
N ASP A 255 -21.33 17.16 19.44
CA ASP A 255 -22.57 16.63 20.01
C ASP A 255 -22.65 15.09 19.94
N PHE A 256 -21.73 14.43 19.23
CA PHE A 256 -21.68 12.97 19.12
C PHE A 256 -21.08 12.34 20.40
N PRO A 257 -21.83 11.53 21.15
CA PRO A 257 -21.34 10.87 22.36
C PRO A 257 -20.36 9.76 21.98
N GLN A 258 -19.35 9.56 22.83
CA GLN A 258 -18.41 8.45 22.65
C GLN A 258 -19.21 7.15 22.79
N PRO A 259 -19.08 6.20 21.85
CA PRO A 259 -19.73 4.90 21.99
C PRO A 259 -19.31 4.24 23.30
N SER A 260 -20.23 3.50 23.89
CA SER A 260 -19.96 2.70 25.08
C SER A 260 -18.88 1.66 24.80
N ARG A 261 -18.24 1.19 25.88
CA ARG A 261 -17.24 0.14 25.78
C ARG A 261 -17.80 -1.12 25.10
N ASP A 262 -19.05 -1.48 25.39
CA ASP A 262 -19.69 -2.67 24.84
C ASP A 262 -19.93 -2.53 23.33
N GLU A 263 -20.33 -1.33 22.85
CA GLU A 263 -20.48 -1.04 21.42
C GLU A 263 -19.13 -1.11 20.68
N LEU A 264 -18.06 -0.57 21.27
CA LEU A 264 -16.71 -0.65 20.69
C LEU A 264 -16.21 -2.09 20.65
N GLU A 265 -16.41 -2.87 21.70
CA GLU A 265 -16.04 -4.29 21.75
C GLU A 265 -16.87 -5.11 20.75
N GLN A 266 -18.14 -4.78 20.56
CA GLN A 266 -19.01 -5.38 19.56
C GLN A 266 -18.49 -5.11 18.14
N LEU A 267 -18.21 -3.86 17.79
CA LEU A 267 -17.63 -3.53 16.48
C LEU A 267 -16.28 -4.25 16.29
N ALA A 268 -15.37 -4.14 17.26
CA ALA A 268 -14.03 -4.72 17.17
C ALA A 268 -14.03 -6.25 17.01
N SER A 269 -14.89 -6.96 17.76
CA SER A 269 -14.98 -8.42 17.68
C SER A 269 -15.61 -8.93 16.38
N ARG A 270 -16.33 -8.06 15.65
CA ARG A 270 -17.11 -8.41 14.46
C ARG A 270 -16.44 -8.03 13.15
N VAL A 271 -15.33 -7.29 13.17
CA VAL A 271 -14.56 -7.00 11.96
C VAL A 271 -13.60 -8.12 11.53
N GLY A 272 -13.61 -9.28 12.21
CA GLY A 272 -12.89 -10.47 11.76
C GLY A 272 -11.37 -10.28 11.67
N ARG A 273 -10.79 -9.50 12.60
CA ARG A 273 -9.35 -9.10 12.58
C ARG A 273 -8.93 -8.34 11.32
N CYS A 274 -9.88 -7.70 10.65
CA CYS A 274 -9.66 -7.03 9.38
C CYS A 274 -9.75 -5.50 9.55
N PHE A 275 -8.60 -4.83 9.64
CA PHE A 275 -8.56 -3.36 9.80
C PHE A 275 -9.30 -2.60 8.70
N ILE A 276 -9.34 -3.12 7.48
CA ILE A 276 -10.05 -2.48 6.38
C ILE A 276 -11.57 -2.45 6.63
N VAL A 277 -12.13 -3.47 7.29
CA VAL A 277 -13.55 -3.49 7.68
C VAL A 277 -13.80 -2.40 8.72
N ALA A 278 -12.97 -2.34 9.77
CA ALA A 278 -13.09 -1.30 10.79
C ALA A 278 -12.95 0.13 10.21
N SER A 279 -11.98 0.33 9.31
CA SER A 279 -11.79 1.63 8.64
C SER A 279 -12.94 1.99 7.71
N THR A 280 -13.48 1.01 6.98
CA THR A 280 -14.64 1.23 6.10
C THR A 280 -15.88 1.56 6.92
N MET A 281 -16.10 0.90 8.08
CA MET A 281 -17.17 1.24 9.01
C MET A 281 -17.02 2.68 9.52
N MET A 282 -15.81 3.10 9.93
CA MET A 282 -15.59 4.47 10.40
C MET A 282 -15.81 5.51 9.30
N LYS A 283 -15.34 5.26 8.07
CA LYS A 283 -15.65 6.12 6.92
C LYS A 283 -17.15 6.15 6.62
N PHE A 284 -17.86 5.03 6.77
CA PHE A 284 -19.31 5.06 6.60
C PHE A 284 -20.01 5.91 7.68
N ILE A 285 -19.52 5.87 8.92
CA ILE A 285 -20.06 6.68 10.02
C ILE A 285 -19.75 8.18 9.85
N ASP A 286 -18.55 8.51 9.38
CA ASP A 286 -18.04 9.88 9.21
C ASP A 286 -18.23 10.40 7.78
N ASP A 287 -19.37 10.12 7.15
CA ASP A 287 -19.56 10.43 5.73
C ASP A 287 -19.79 11.92 5.42
N GLY A 288 -19.95 12.75 6.45
CA GLY A 288 -20.13 14.19 6.36
C GLY A 288 -21.51 14.65 5.84
N ASP A 289 -22.30 13.73 5.28
CA ASP A 289 -23.59 14.02 4.64
C ASP A 289 -24.77 13.53 5.49
N ASN A 290 -24.61 12.42 6.22
CA ASN A 290 -25.64 11.79 7.04
C ASN A 290 -25.39 11.98 8.54
N ASP A 291 -26.42 11.74 9.34
CA ASP A 291 -26.28 11.80 10.80
C ASP A 291 -25.43 10.63 11.31
N PRO A 292 -24.30 10.90 12.01
CA PRO A 292 -23.37 9.86 12.44
C PRO A 292 -23.98 8.90 13.47
N HIS A 293 -25.04 9.28 14.20
CA HIS A 293 -25.71 8.36 15.11
C HIS A 293 -26.52 7.31 14.35
N GLU A 294 -27.26 7.73 13.32
CA GLU A 294 -27.97 6.80 12.44
C GLU A 294 -26.99 5.85 11.75
N GLN A 295 -25.86 6.36 11.24
CA GLN A 295 -24.83 5.52 10.60
C GLN A 295 -24.17 4.54 11.58
N LEU A 296 -23.88 4.97 12.82
CA LEU A 296 -23.37 4.08 13.87
C LEU A 296 -24.37 2.95 14.16
N GLN A 297 -25.65 3.26 14.28
CA GLN A 297 -26.67 2.24 14.54
C GLN A 297 -26.73 1.20 13.42
N VAL A 298 -26.64 1.63 12.15
CA VAL A 298 -26.55 0.71 10.99
C VAL A 298 -25.34 -0.22 11.12
N MET A 299 -24.18 0.29 11.54
CA MET A 299 -22.97 -0.53 11.73
C MET A 299 -23.08 -1.48 12.93
N LEU A 300 -23.74 -1.09 14.03
CA LEU A 300 -23.99 -1.96 15.19
C LEU A 300 -24.97 -3.09 14.86
N ASP A 301 -26.03 -2.78 14.11
CA ASP A 301 -27.01 -3.76 13.63
C ASP A 301 -26.31 -4.76 12.69
N LEU A 302 -25.52 -4.27 11.73
CA LEU A 302 -24.69 -5.10 10.87
C LEU A 302 -23.76 -6.01 11.67
N ALA A 303 -23.01 -5.45 12.63
CA ALA A 303 -22.07 -6.19 13.47
C ALA A 303 -22.76 -7.31 14.26
N SER A 304 -24.01 -7.10 14.69
CA SER A 304 -24.82 -8.15 15.34
C SER A 304 -25.07 -9.36 14.44
N GLU A 305 -25.15 -9.15 13.13
CA GLU A 305 -25.41 -10.19 12.14
C GLU A 305 -24.15 -10.76 11.47
N LEU A 306 -22.98 -10.17 11.68
CA LEU A 306 -21.74 -10.60 11.04
C LEU A 306 -21.30 -11.97 11.55
N LEU A 307 -21.09 -12.89 10.61
CA LEU A 307 -20.49 -14.20 10.85
C LEU A 307 -19.02 -14.18 10.41
N PRO A 308 -18.15 -14.96 11.07
CA PRO A 308 -16.74 -15.07 10.71
C PRO A 308 -16.54 -15.40 9.22
N GLY A 309 -15.73 -14.60 8.53
CA GLY A 309 -15.39 -14.77 7.11
C GLY A 309 -16.37 -14.11 6.12
N MET A 310 -17.40 -13.41 6.60
CA MET A 310 -18.36 -12.68 5.77
C MET A 310 -18.30 -11.15 5.93
N GLU A 311 -17.39 -10.66 6.76
CA GLU A 311 -17.34 -9.29 7.27
C GLU A 311 -17.30 -8.28 6.14
N VAL A 312 -16.39 -8.48 5.18
CA VAL A 312 -16.24 -7.53 4.07
C VAL A 312 -17.45 -7.55 3.14
N TYR A 313 -17.94 -8.74 2.77
CA TYR A 313 -19.07 -8.85 1.85
C TYR A 313 -20.34 -8.24 2.41
N LYS A 314 -20.68 -8.57 3.67
CA LYS A 314 -21.86 -8.02 4.33
C LYS A 314 -21.74 -6.51 4.54
N LEU A 315 -20.55 -5.99 4.86
CA LEU A 315 -20.32 -4.55 4.95
C LEU A 315 -20.56 -3.85 3.61
N TYR A 316 -20.00 -4.38 2.51
CA TYR A 316 -20.19 -3.79 1.19
C TYR A 316 -21.65 -3.82 0.75
N ASN A 317 -22.36 -4.92 0.99
CA ASN A 317 -23.79 -5.00 0.70
C ASN A 317 -24.61 -4.02 1.53
N CYS A 318 -24.28 -3.85 2.81
CA CYS A 318 -24.93 -2.88 3.68
C CYS A 318 -24.78 -1.46 3.11
N ILE A 319 -23.54 -1.05 2.77
CA ILE A 319 -23.26 0.25 2.16
C ILE A 319 -23.95 0.42 0.80
N LEU A 320 -23.93 -0.60 -0.05
CA LEU A 320 -24.65 -0.56 -1.32
C LEU A 320 -26.17 -0.41 -1.14
N SER A 321 -26.73 -1.01 -0.09
CA SER A 321 -28.17 -0.94 0.18
C SER A 321 -28.64 0.42 0.68
N THR A 322 -27.74 1.25 1.23
CA THR A 322 -28.06 2.63 1.63
C THR A 322 -28.00 3.62 0.48
N CYS A 323 -27.41 3.22 -0.66
CA CYS A 323 -27.39 4.07 -1.86
C CYS A 323 -28.80 4.30 -2.41
N THR A 324 -29.02 5.49 -2.97
CA THR A 324 -30.28 5.89 -3.64
C THR A 324 -30.72 4.94 -4.77
N ASP A 325 -29.76 4.41 -5.53
CA ASP A 325 -29.97 3.34 -6.53
C ASP A 325 -28.92 2.24 -6.33
N PRO A 326 -29.20 1.23 -5.47
CA PRO A 326 -28.25 0.16 -5.14
C PRO A 326 -27.80 -0.64 -6.36
N LYS A 327 -28.70 -0.86 -7.32
CA LYS A 327 -28.39 -1.60 -8.54
C LYS A 327 -27.38 -0.85 -9.38
N ARG A 328 -27.53 0.47 -9.48
CA ARG A 328 -26.62 1.31 -10.24
C ARG A 328 -25.27 1.50 -9.55
N ALA A 329 -25.27 1.68 -8.23
CA ALA A 329 -24.06 1.68 -7.42
C ALA A 329 -23.24 0.39 -7.61
N TYR A 330 -23.91 -0.76 -7.58
CA TYR A 330 -23.28 -2.05 -7.85
C TYR A 330 -22.69 -2.14 -9.27
N GLN A 331 -23.40 -1.63 -10.29
CA GLN A 331 -22.90 -1.61 -11.67
C GLN A 331 -21.65 -0.74 -11.82
N HIS A 332 -21.63 0.46 -11.25
CA HIS A 332 -20.45 1.33 -11.28
C HIS A 332 -19.27 0.69 -10.55
N LEU A 333 -19.48 0.18 -9.34
CA LEU A 333 -18.47 -0.53 -8.57
C LEU A 333 -17.89 -1.70 -9.38
N SER A 334 -18.75 -2.53 -9.97
CA SER A 334 -18.34 -3.69 -10.77
C SER A 334 -17.48 -3.30 -11.97
N ILE A 335 -17.83 -2.22 -12.67
CA ILE A 335 -17.05 -1.75 -13.82
C ILE A 335 -15.70 -1.22 -13.36
N ILE A 336 -15.67 -0.41 -12.30
CA ILE A 336 -14.41 0.13 -11.75
C ILE A 336 -13.49 -1.00 -11.28
N THR A 337 -14.03 -2.04 -10.63
CA THR A 337 -13.24 -3.22 -10.24
C THR A 337 -12.68 -4.01 -11.41
N ALA A 338 -13.33 -3.96 -12.58
CA ALA A 338 -12.90 -4.70 -13.76
C ALA A 338 -11.83 -3.96 -14.57
N LEU A 339 -11.56 -2.69 -14.27
CA LEU A 339 -10.55 -1.91 -14.97
C LEU A 339 -9.14 -2.35 -14.58
N THR A 340 -8.30 -2.59 -15.58
CA THR A 340 -6.89 -2.95 -15.38
C THR A 340 -6.06 -1.77 -14.86
N ASP A 341 -6.33 -0.56 -15.36
CA ASP A 341 -5.74 0.67 -14.85
C ASP A 341 -6.86 1.58 -14.33
N PRO A 342 -6.76 2.09 -13.09
CA PRO A 342 -7.71 3.06 -12.53
C PRO A 342 -7.87 4.30 -13.41
N LEU A 343 -9.11 4.78 -13.57
CA LEU A 343 -9.45 5.91 -14.44
C LEU A 343 -10.03 7.09 -13.65
N PRO A 344 -9.80 8.34 -14.09
CA PRO A 344 -10.47 9.51 -13.54
C PRO A 344 -11.98 9.50 -13.80
N ILE A 345 -12.78 10.12 -12.92
CA ILE A 345 -14.25 10.18 -13.03
C ILE A 345 -14.71 10.66 -14.40
N LEU A 346 -14.05 11.69 -14.95
CA LEU A 346 -14.39 12.22 -16.28
C LEU A 346 -14.21 11.18 -17.39
N GLN A 347 -13.18 10.33 -17.28
CA GLN A 347 -12.94 9.26 -18.25
C GLN A 347 -13.91 8.10 -18.04
N LEU A 348 -14.24 7.77 -16.79
CA LEU A 348 -15.26 6.78 -16.46
C LEU A 348 -16.63 7.20 -17.02
N SER A 349 -17.05 8.45 -16.80
CA SER A 349 -18.30 8.99 -17.35
C SER A 349 -18.38 8.86 -18.87
N LYS A 350 -17.27 9.18 -19.57
CA LYS A 350 -17.18 9.01 -21.03
C LYS A 350 -17.24 7.55 -21.46
N LEU A 351 -16.54 6.66 -20.75
CA LEU A 351 -16.51 5.22 -21.01
C LEU A 351 -17.90 4.60 -20.88
N LEU A 352 -18.66 5.02 -19.87
CA LEU A 352 -20.00 4.53 -19.57
C LEU A 352 -21.11 5.18 -20.44
N GLY A 353 -20.78 6.26 -21.14
CA GLY A 353 -21.69 6.96 -22.05
C GLY A 353 -22.83 7.73 -21.36
N PRO A 354 -23.75 8.33 -22.14
CA PRO A 354 -24.77 9.26 -21.64
C PRO A 354 -25.85 8.63 -20.75
N GLY A 355 -25.89 7.30 -20.67
CA GLY A 355 -26.76 6.55 -19.77
C GLY A 355 -26.08 6.36 -18.41
N LEU A 356 -25.26 5.30 -18.30
CA LEU A 356 -24.62 4.90 -17.04
C LEU A 356 -23.55 5.90 -16.57
N GLY A 357 -22.99 6.73 -17.45
CA GLY A 357 -21.97 7.71 -17.09
C GLY A 357 -22.51 9.06 -16.60
N ARG A 358 -23.82 9.32 -16.70
CA ARG A 358 -24.42 10.62 -16.37
C ARG A 358 -24.34 10.92 -14.86
N ASP A 359 -24.59 9.91 -14.05
CA ASP A 359 -24.74 9.98 -12.59
C ASP A 359 -23.57 9.33 -11.84
N ILE A 360 -22.50 8.97 -12.55
CA ILE A 360 -21.37 8.28 -11.93
C ILE A 360 -20.80 9.06 -10.75
N GLU A 361 -20.60 10.37 -10.88
CA GLU A 361 -20.06 11.19 -9.79
C GLU A 361 -20.96 11.14 -8.55
N THR A 362 -22.26 11.36 -8.72
CA THR A 362 -23.25 11.30 -7.63
C THR A 362 -23.36 9.93 -6.99
N THR A 363 -23.19 8.86 -7.77
CA THR A 363 -23.22 7.49 -7.24
C THR A 363 -21.92 7.14 -6.51
N LEU A 364 -20.76 7.58 -7.01
CA LEU A 364 -19.47 7.32 -6.38
C LEU A 364 -19.34 8.05 -5.05
N VAL A 365 -19.85 9.28 -4.92
CA VAL A 365 -19.85 10.00 -3.63
C VAL A 365 -20.56 9.19 -2.53
N GLN A 366 -21.65 8.49 -2.85
CA GLN A 366 -22.34 7.59 -1.90
C GLN A 366 -21.52 6.34 -1.53
N LEU A 367 -20.46 6.03 -2.29
CA LEU A 367 -19.54 4.90 -2.09
C LEU A 367 -18.16 5.36 -1.58
N TRP A 368 -18.05 6.58 -1.04
CA TRP A 368 -16.77 7.12 -0.58
C TRP A 368 -16.10 6.25 0.50
N SER A 369 -16.88 5.56 1.33
CA SER A 369 -16.33 4.69 2.38
C SER A 369 -15.59 3.47 1.81
N VAL A 370 -15.91 3.07 0.56
CA VAL A 370 -15.28 1.94 -0.14
C VAL A 370 -14.30 2.37 -1.24
N MET A 371 -14.30 3.65 -1.62
CA MET A 371 -13.44 4.20 -2.68
C MET A 371 -12.66 5.44 -2.26
N ASP A 372 -11.44 5.53 -2.76
CA ASP A 372 -10.67 6.75 -2.81
C ASP A 372 -11.14 7.62 -4.00
N ILE A 373 -11.83 8.71 -3.66
CA ILE A 373 -12.36 9.67 -4.62
C ILE A 373 -11.52 10.94 -4.51
N PRO A 374 -10.59 11.18 -5.45
CA PRO A 374 -9.71 12.32 -5.36
C PRO A 374 -10.47 13.63 -5.59
N THR A 375 -10.17 14.65 -4.79
CA THR A 375 -10.72 16.01 -4.97
C THR A 375 -10.35 16.60 -6.34
N ASN A 376 -9.21 16.19 -6.89
CA ASN A 376 -8.80 16.54 -8.25
C ASN A 376 -9.36 15.51 -9.24
N GLY A 377 -10.39 15.88 -10.00
CA GLY A 377 -11.06 15.01 -10.97
C GLY A 377 -10.22 14.51 -12.15
N ASN A 378 -8.95 14.92 -12.26
CA ASN A 378 -7.98 14.35 -13.20
C ASN A 378 -7.20 13.15 -12.64
N LEU A 379 -7.28 12.91 -11.32
CA LEU A 379 -6.69 11.74 -10.69
C LEU A 379 -7.65 10.55 -10.77
N PRO A 380 -7.13 9.32 -10.82
CA PRO A 380 -7.95 8.13 -10.94
C PRO A 380 -8.69 7.80 -9.64
N VAL A 381 -9.90 7.23 -9.78
CA VAL A 381 -10.66 6.67 -8.66
C VAL A 381 -10.09 5.29 -8.31
N ASN A 382 -9.82 5.05 -7.04
CA ASN A 382 -9.33 3.74 -6.57
C ASN A 382 -10.32 3.11 -5.59
N ILE A 383 -10.38 1.79 -5.56
CA ILE A 383 -11.15 1.06 -4.56
C ILE A 383 -10.21 0.68 -3.42
N TYR A 384 -10.60 0.85 -2.16
CA TYR A 384 -9.73 0.53 -1.02
C TYR A 384 -9.45 -0.98 -0.91
N HIS A 385 -10.37 -1.81 -1.38
CA HIS A 385 -10.34 -3.25 -1.15
C HIS A 385 -10.28 -4.06 -2.46
N LEU A 386 -9.37 -5.04 -2.50
CA LEU A 386 -9.22 -5.98 -3.63
C LEU A 386 -10.21 -7.15 -3.57
N SER A 387 -10.76 -7.53 -2.41
CA SER A 387 -11.55 -8.78 -2.34
C SER A 387 -12.93 -8.73 -2.98
N ILE A 388 -13.26 -7.63 -3.68
CA ILE A 388 -14.37 -7.57 -4.62
C ILE A 388 -14.03 -8.29 -5.94
N SER A 389 -12.77 -8.28 -6.36
CA SER A 389 -12.33 -8.92 -7.62
C SER A 389 -11.93 -10.39 -7.46
N SER A 390 -11.47 -10.81 -6.27
CA SER A 390 -11.03 -12.18 -5.99
C SER A 390 -12.14 -13.14 -5.55
N HIS A 391 -13.34 -12.64 -5.23
CA HIS A 391 -14.48 -13.49 -4.95
C HIS A 391 -15.19 -13.85 -6.25
N HIS A 392 -15.05 -15.12 -6.64
CA HIS A 392 -16.00 -15.77 -7.54
C HIS A 392 -17.42 -15.40 -7.05
N PRO A 393 -18.28 -14.77 -7.87
CA PRO A 393 -19.63 -14.47 -7.44
C PRO A 393 -20.25 -15.81 -7.05
N ALA A 394 -20.63 -15.94 -5.77
CA ALA A 394 -21.50 -17.03 -5.40
C ALA A 394 -22.70 -16.98 -6.37
N PRO A 395 -23.09 -18.11 -7.01
CA PRO A 395 -24.07 -18.15 -8.11
C PRO A 395 -25.45 -17.57 -7.78
N TYR A 396 -25.69 -17.16 -6.52
CA TYR A 396 -26.92 -16.54 -6.03
C TYR A 396 -27.10 -15.06 -6.42
N LEU A 397 -26.10 -14.40 -7.01
CA LEU A 397 -26.25 -13.04 -7.56
C LEU A 397 -26.55 -13.02 -9.07
N LEU A 398 -26.52 -14.18 -9.74
CA LEU A 398 -26.92 -14.33 -11.15
C LEU A 398 -28.38 -14.77 -11.32
N THR A 399 -29.17 -14.89 -10.25
CA THR A 399 -30.63 -14.93 -10.41
C THR A 399 -31.09 -13.55 -10.84
N PRO A 400 -31.66 -13.39 -12.06
CA PRO A 400 -32.35 -12.16 -12.38
C PRO A 400 -33.43 -11.98 -11.31
N LEU A 401 -33.50 -10.79 -10.72
CA LEU A 401 -34.68 -10.34 -9.99
C LEU A 401 -35.87 -10.52 -10.96
N SER A 402 -36.52 -11.66 -10.85
CA SER A 402 -37.67 -12.02 -11.65
C SER A 402 -38.89 -11.39 -11.00
N THR A 403 -39.56 -10.58 -11.83
CA THR A 403 -40.85 -9.88 -11.71
C THR A 403 -40.95 -8.74 -10.72
#